data_AF-A0A315ZZY2-F1
#
_entry.id   AF-A0A315ZZY2-F1
#
_cell.length_a   1.000
_cell.length_b   1.000
_cell.length_c   1.000
_cell.angle_alpha   90.00
_cell.angle_beta   90.00
_cell.angle_gamma   90.00
#
_symmetry.space_group_name_H-M   'P 1'
#
loop_
_entity.id
_entity.type
_entity.pdbx_description
1 polymer ?
#
loop_
_entity_poly.entity_id
_entity_poly.type
_entity_poly.pdbx_seq_one_letter_code
_entity_poly.pdbx_strand_id
1 'polypeptide(L)' 'MNFTNSPYEKMMKQKPRPSRQKSPKPPKGSPCRECNYWNGISCVGVCYRDLIISRREAASGQHGPK' A
#
# COMPACT_ATOMS: atom_id res chain seq x y z
N MET A 1 -41.47 3.61 -2.20
CA MET A 1 -41.82 5.04 -2.17
C MET A 1 -40.57 5.89 -2.37
N ASN A 2 -40.71 7.02 -3.04
CA ASN A 2 -39.66 8.04 -3.12
C ASN A 2 -39.92 9.12 -2.08
N PHE A 3 -38.84 9.67 -1.52
CA PHE A 3 -38.85 10.73 -0.52
C PHE A 3 -39.16 12.09 -1.17
N THR A 4 -38.80 12.27 -2.44
CA THR A 4 -38.97 13.48 -3.25
C THR A 4 -39.21 13.15 -4.73
N ASN A 5 -39.54 14.18 -5.52
CA ASN A 5 -39.62 14.10 -6.99
C ASN A 5 -38.31 14.52 -7.69
N SER A 6 -37.20 14.63 -6.94
CA SER A 6 -35.92 15.07 -7.49
C SER A 6 -35.29 14.01 -8.39
N PRO A 7 -34.74 14.38 -9.56
CA PRO A 7 -34.04 13.43 -10.44
C PRO A 7 -32.82 12.79 -9.76
N TYR A 8 -32.22 13.47 -8.77
CA TYR A 8 -31.05 13.00 -8.05
C TYR A 8 -31.35 11.89 -7.05
N GLU A 9 -32.59 11.76 -6.57
CA GLU A 9 -32.92 10.74 -5.57
C GLU A 9 -32.66 9.32 -6.11
N LYS A 10 -32.90 9.11 -7.40
CA LYS A 10 -32.58 7.84 -8.07
C LYS A 10 -31.08 7.57 -8.05
N MET A 11 -30.24 8.58 -8.28
CA MET A 11 -28.79 8.46 -8.23
C MET A 11 -28.31 8.15 -6.81
N MET A 12 -28.87 8.81 -5.80
CA MET A 12 -28.49 8.62 -4.39
C MET A 12 -28.84 7.23 -3.86
N LYS A 13 -29.95 6.65 -4.33
CA LYS A 13 -30.35 5.28 -3.98
C LYS A 13 -29.55 4.21 -4.71
N GLN A 14 -28.87 4.54 -5.81
CA GLN A 14 -28.05 3.56 -6.52
C GLN A 14 -26.83 3.20 -5.69
N LYS A 15 -26.55 1.89 -5.61
CA LYS A 15 -25.33 1.38 -4.97
C LYS A 15 -24.11 1.87 -5.77
N PRO A 16 -23.15 2.57 -5.13
CA PRO A 16 -21.93 2.98 -5.81
C PRO A 16 -21.24 1.76 -6.40
N ARG A 17 -20.79 1.87 -7.66
CA ARG A 17 -20.01 0.80 -8.28
C ARG A 17 -18.71 0.64 -7.48
N PRO A 18 -18.30 -0.59 -7.15
CA PRO A 18 -17.01 -0.80 -6.51
C PRO A 18 -15.92 -0.20 -7.39
N SER A 19 -15.12 0.69 -6.81
CA SER A 19 -14.00 1.30 -7.50
C SER A 19 -13.04 0.18 -7.89
N ARG A 20 -12.88 -0.07 -9.20
CA ARG A 20 -11.90 -1.01 -9.73
C ARG A 20 -10.52 -0.34 -9.75
N GLN A 21 -10.06 0.16 -8.60
CA GLN A 21 -8.67 0.56 -8.47
C GLN A 21 -7.85 -0.72 -8.36
N LYS A 22 -7.34 -1.19 -9.50
CA LYS A 22 -6.24 -2.14 -9.50
C LYS A 22 -5.06 -1.41 -8.88
N SER A 23 -4.53 -1.96 -7.80
CA SER A 23 -3.25 -1.51 -7.25
C SER A 23 -2.21 -1.50 -8.37
N PRO A 24 -1.38 -0.44 -8.45
CA PRO A 24 -0.38 -0.33 -9.50
C PRO A 24 0.56 -1.54 -9.44
N LYS A 25 0.85 -2.13 -10.59
CA LYS A 25 1.86 -3.19 -10.67
C LYS A 25 3.24 -2.57 -10.41
N PRO A 26 4.13 -3.29 -9.73
CA PRO A 26 5.47 -2.81 -9.49
C PRO A 26 6.23 -2.68 -10.84
N PRO A 27 7.20 -1.75 -10.94
CA PRO A 27 8.02 -1.59 -12.14
C PRO A 27 8.70 -2.92 -12.55
N LYS A 28 8.78 -3.18 -13.86
CA LYS A 28 9.47 -4.37 -14.39
C LYS A 28 10.95 -4.31 -13.99
N GLY A 29 11.48 -5.42 -13.47
CA GLY A 29 12.88 -5.51 -13.01
C GLY A 29 13.15 -4.93 -11.62
N SER A 30 12.15 -4.37 -10.94
CA SER A 30 12.31 -3.95 -9.54
C SER A 30 12.21 -5.14 -8.58
N PRO A 31 12.96 -5.12 -7.45
CA PRO A 31 12.82 -6.12 -6.39
C PRO A 31 11.41 -6.11 -5.75
N CYS A 32 10.66 -5.02 -5.94
CA CYS A 32 9.28 -4.89 -5.49
C CYS A 32 8.31 -5.85 -6.20
N ARG A 33 8.70 -6.44 -7.34
CA ARG A 33 7.86 -7.39 -8.09
C ARG A 33 7.59 -8.70 -7.36
N GLU A 34 8.51 -9.13 -6.51
CA GLU A 34 8.42 -10.33 -5.68
C GLU A 34 8.32 -9.97 -4.19
N CYS A 35 8.06 -8.70 -3.88
CA CYS A 35 7.96 -8.25 -2.51
C CYS A 35 6.58 -8.56 -1.94
N ASN A 36 6.53 -9.39 -0.89
CA ASN A 36 5.30 -9.72 -0.16
C ASN A 36 4.59 -8.48 0.41
N TYR A 37 5.30 -7.36 0.59
CA TYR A 37 4.70 -6.10 1.02
C TYR A 37 3.87 -5.44 -0.10
N TRP A 38 4.22 -5.67 -1.37
CA TRP A 38 3.47 -5.20 -2.54
C TRP A 38 2.23 -6.07 -2.83
N ASN A 39 1.59 -6.65 -1.81
CA ASN A 39 0.39 -7.49 -1.99
C ASN A 39 -0.89 -6.65 -2.13
N GLY A 40 -0.91 -5.80 -3.16
CA GLY A 40 -2.02 -4.89 -3.45
C GLY A 40 -1.99 -3.55 -2.71
N ILE A 41 -0.91 -3.28 -1.97
CA ILE A 41 -0.62 -1.99 -1.33
C ILE A 41 0.39 -1.24 -2.21
N SER A 42 0.33 0.10 -2.22
CA SER A 42 1.28 0.95 -2.95
C SER A 42 2.70 0.91 -2.35
N CYS A 43 3.72 1.25 -3.16
CA CYS A 43 5.06 1.52 -2.65
C CYS A 43 5.02 2.55 -1.52
N VAL A 44 5.77 2.33 -0.45
CA VAL A 44 5.99 3.33 0.61
C VAL A 44 7.29 4.12 0.39
N GLY A 45 8.04 3.81 -0.68
CA GLY A 45 9.30 4.50 -1.03
C GLY A 45 10.52 4.03 -0.24
N VAL A 46 10.33 3.24 0.83
CA VAL A 46 11.41 2.68 1.66
C VAL A 46 11.33 1.16 1.67
N CYS A 47 12.48 0.50 1.49
CA CYS A 47 12.59 -0.95 1.57
C CYS A 47 12.80 -1.40 3.02
N TYR A 48 11.87 -2.17 3.58
CA TYR A 48 11.98 -2.68 4.94
C TYR A 48 13.15 -3.65 5.14
N ARG A 49 13.61 -4.36 4.09
CA ARG A 49 14.80 -5.22 4.18
C ARG A 49 16.03 -4.40 4.56
N ASP A 50 16.19 -3.25 3.94
CA ASP A 50 17.34 -2.36 4.15
C ASP A 50 17.28 -1.75 5.56
N LEU A 51 16.07 -1.45 6.08
CA LEU A 51 15.87 -0.98 7.46
C LEU A 51 16.22 -2.04 8.51
N ILE A 52 15.92 -3.32 8.25
CA ILE A 52 16.25 -4.42 9.16
C ILE A 52 17.75 -4.70 9.15
N ILE A 53 18.38 -4.65 7.97
CA ILE A 53 19.81 -4.87 7.81
C ILE A 53 20.62 -3.75 8.47
N SER A 54 20.28 -2.49 8.20
CA SER A 54 20.95 -1.32 8.80
C SER A 54 20.84 -1.28 10.34
N ARG A 55 19.70 -1.71 10.91
CA ARG A 55 19.57 -1.85 12.37
C ARG A 55 20.53 -2.92 12.94
N ARG A 56 20.77 -4.01 12.21
CA ARG A 56 21.71 -5.07 12.64
C ARG A 56 23.16 -4.60 12.57
N GLU A 57 23.53 -3.83 11.55
CA GLU A 57 24.86 -3.23 11.44
C GLU A 57 25.11 -2.25 12.59
N ALA A 58 24.14 -1.38 12.91
CA ALA A 58 24.21 -0.49 14.07
C ALA A 58 24.30 -1.24 15.41
N ALA A 59 23.62 -2.38 15.54
CA ALA A 59 23.68 -3.22 16.74
C ALA A 59 24.96 -4.08 16.83
N SER A 60 25.64 -4.34 15.71
CA SER A 60 26.88 -5.14 15.66
C SER A 60 28.13 -4.37 16.13
N GLY A 61 28.00 -3.07 16.41
CA GLY A 61 29.08 -2.19 16.85
C GLY A 61 29.38 -2.17 18.36
N GLN A 62 28.70 -2.98 19.20
CA GLN A 62 29.12 -3.13 20.60
C GLN A 62 30.29 -4.13 20.72
N HIS A 63 31.48 -3.73 20.24
CA HIS A 63 32.72 -4.21 20.85
C HIS A 63 33.00 -3.29 22.05
N GLY A 64 32.90 -3.85 23.25
CA GLY A 64 33.00 -3.12 24.51
C GLY A 64 34.35 -2.42 24.73
N PRO A 65 34.44 -1.51 25.72
CA PRO A 65 35.71 -0.85 26.02
C PRO A 65 36.70 -1.86 26.63
N LYS A 66 37.92 -1.85 26.10
CA LYS A 66 39.12 -2.49 26.68
C LYS A 66 39.63 -1.66 27.85
#